data_AF-A0A6M2E3W9-F1
#
_entry.id   AF-A0A6M2E3W9-F1
#
_cell.length_a   1.000
_cell.length_b   1.000
_cell.length_c   1.000
_cell.angle_alpha   90.00
_cell.angle_beta   90.00
_cell.angle_gamma   90.00
#
_symmetry.space_group_name_H-M   'P 1'
#
loop_
_entity.id
_entity.type
_entity.pdbx_description
1 polymer ?
#
loop_
_entity_poly.entity_id
_entity_poly.type
_entity_poly.pdbx_seq_one_letter_code
_entity_poly.pdbx_strand_id
1 'polypeptide(L)'
;MARVEKVTEAMVSPGDTLNIGSILVQVDWTEPWLMGLITFHVVTLSLTLLTRDRGNVQAGLFVTALLLVYFSEALNELAAQHWRTFSSHQYFDSQGMFISLVFSAPLLLNCIIMVGQWMWTSGTLMIRIKQAQLRQEIRRQRSANSSHSKEGKED
;
A
#
# COMPACT_ATOMS: atom_id res chain seq x y z
N MET A 1 -12.44 -36.04 27.01
CA MET A 1 -12.06 -34.65 26.70
C MET A 1 -10.91 -34.60 25.68
N ALA A 2 -9.78 -35.30 25.89
CA ALA A 2 -8.62 -35.29 24.97
C ALA A 2 -8.79 -35.92 23.56
N ARG A 3 -9.86 -36.69 23.31
CA ARG A 3 -10.16 -37.29 21.99
C ARG A 3 -10.98 -36.36 21.08
N VAL A 4 -11.69 -35.39 21.65
CA VAL A 4 -12.47 -34.41 20.86
C VAL A 4 -11.55 -33.30 20.35
N GLU A 5 -10.57 -32.88 21.15
CA GLU A 5 -9.56 -31.87 20.76
C GLU A 5 -8.65 -32.35 19.62
N LYS A 6 -8.22 -33.62 19.65
CA LYS A 6 -7.41 -34.22 18.57
C LYS A 6 -8.15 -34.39 17.24
N VAL A 7 -9.48 -34.45 17.24
CA VAL A 7 -10.27 -34.55 16.00
C VAL A 7 -10.44 -33.17 15.36
N THR A 8 -10.55 -32.12 16.17
CA THR A 8 -10.58 -30.73 15.68
C THR A 8 -9.22 -30.28 15.13
N GLU A 9 -8.12 -30.73 15.73
CA GLU A 9 -6.76 -30.45 15.21
C GLU A 9 -6.41 -31.25 13.93
N ALA A 10 -7.04 -32.40 13.69
CA ALA A 10 -6.77 -33.24 12.52
C ALA A 10 -7.63 -32.88 11.28
N MET A 11 -8.67 -32.04 11.42
CA MET A 11 -9.52 -31.60 10.31
C MET A 11 -9.04 -30.31 9.62
N VAL A 12 -8.01 -29.65 10.17
CA VAL A 12 -7.36 -28.50 9.53
C VAL A 12 -5.97 -28.92 9.10
N SER A 13 -5.88 -29.63 7.97
CA SER A 13 -4.63 -29.76 7.24
C SER A 13 -4.20 -28.35 6.80
N PRO A 14 -3.08 -27.78 7.31
CA PRO A 14 -2.67 -26.42 6.98
C PRO A 14 -2.25 -26.24 5.51
N GLY A 15 -2.21 -27.33 4.74
CA GLY A 15 -1.87 -27.33 3.32
C GLY A 15 -3.04 -27.03 2.38
N ASP A 16 -4.30 -27.18 2.82
CA ASP A 16 -5.45 -27.06 1.91
C ASP A 16 -6.11 -25.67 1.93
N THR A 17 -5.99 -24.92 3.02
CA THR A 17 -6.58 -23.57 3.15
C THR A 17 -5.83 -22.50 2.35
N LEU A 18 -4.61 -22.79 1.90
CA LEU A 18 -3.77 -21.88 1.11
C LEU A 18 -3.44 -22.44 -0.28
N ASN A 19 -4.29 -23.30 -0.84
CA ASN A 19 -4.21 -23.68 -2.26
C ASN A 19 -4.63 -22.53 -3.20
N ILE A 20 -4.26 -21.29 -2.86
CA ILE A 20 -4.45 -20.05 -3.59
C ILE A 20 -4.02 -20.20 -5.06
N GLY A 21 -2.86 -20.83 -5.28
CA GLY A 21 -2.34 -21.09 -6.62
C GLY A 21 -3.28 -21.95 -7.47
N SER A 22 -3.96 -22.92 -6.86
CA SER A 22 -4.94 -23.76 -7.58
C SER A 22 -6.21 -22.99 -7.98
N ILE A 23 -6.61 -22.00 -7.16
CA ILE A 23 -7.76 -21.13 -7.43
C ILE A 23 -7.43 -20.19 -8.59
N LEU A 24 -6.23 -19.60 -8.60
CA LEU A 24 -5.75 -18.70 -9.67
C LEU A 24 -5.58 -19.40 -11.02
N VAL A 25 -5.21 -20.68 -11.03
CA VAL A 25 -5.03 -21.47 -12.27
C VAL A 25 -6.37 -21.91 -12.86
N GLN A 26 -7.39 -22.12 -12.03
CA GLN A 26 -8.75 -22.48 -12.46
C GLN A 26 -9.60 -21.28 -12.88
N VAL A 27 -9.06 -20.06 -12.80
CA VAL A 27 -9.73 -18.84 -13.22
C VAL A 27 -9.61 -18.64 -14.71
N ASP A 28 -10.73 -18.34 -15.35
CA ASP A 28 -10.76 -17.98 -16.77
C ASP A 28 -10.38 -16.50 -16.94
N TRP A 29 -9.14 -16.28 -17.35
CA TRP A 29 -8.57 -14.93 -17.49
C TRP A 29 -9.13 -14.11 -18.66
N THR A 30 -9.93 -14.75 -19.52
CA THR A 30 -10.61 -14.15 -20.68
C THR A 30 -11.90 -13.41 -20.32
N GLU A 31 -12.34 -13.46 -19.07
CA GLU A 31 -13.54 -12.77 -18.61
C GLU A 31 -13.38 -11.23 -18.73
N PRO A 32 -14.31 -10.51 -19.38
CA PRO A 32 -14.17 -9.07 -19.66
C PRO A 32 -13.96 -8.22 -18.41
N TRP A 33 -14.58 -8.60 -17.29
CA TRP A 33 -14.45 -7.89 -16.03
C TRP A 33 -13.06 -8.05 -15.41
N LEU A 34 -12.43 -9.22 -15.56
CA LEU A 34 -11.09 -9.48 -15.05
C LEU A 34 -10.04 -8.73 -15.89
N MET A 35 -10.24 -8.66 -17.21
CA MET A 35 -9.43 -7.81 -18.08
C MET A 35 -9.54 -6.33 -17.72
N GLY A 36 -10.73 -5.85 -17.35
CA GLY A 36 -10.94 -4.52 -16.79
C GLY A 36 -10.14 -4.31 -15.48
N LEU A 37 -10.15 -5.30 -14.59
CA LEU A 37 -9.40 -5.29 -13.33
C LEU A 37 -7.88 -5.22 -13.55
N ILE A 38 -7.35 -6.03 -14.47
CA ILE A 38 -5.93 -6.03 -14.83
C ILE A 38 -5.54 -4.69 -15.47
N THR A 39 -6.36 -4.16 -16.36
CA THR A 39 -6.12 -2.86 -16.98
C THR A 39 -6.10 -1.76 -15.92
N PHE A 40 -7.03 -1.79 -14.98
CA PHE A 40 -7.06 -0.89 -13.85
C PHE A 40 -5.77 -0.98 -13.00
N HIS A 41 -5.27 -2.18 -12.73
CA HIS A 41 -4.01 -2.41 -12.03
C HIS A 41 -2.80 -1.88 -12.81
N VAL A 42 -2.75 -2.09 -14.12
CA VAL A 42 -1.67 -1.56 -14.97
C VAL A 42 -1.71 -0.03 -14.97
N VAL A 43 -2.90 0.58 -15.02
CA VAL A 43 -3.07 2.04 -14.98
C VAL A 43 -2.63 2.60 -13.62
N THR A 44 -3.04 1.99 -12.51
CA THR A 44 -2.64 2.41 -11.16
C THR A 44 -1.14 2.22 -10.91
N LEU A 45 -0.56 1.12 -11.40
CA LEU A 45 0.89 0.91 -11.36
C LEU A 45 1.62 1.96 -12.19
N SER A 46 1.15 2.22 -13.41
CA SER A 46 1.72 3.23 -14.31
C SER A 46 1.64 4.63 -13.70
N LEU A 47 0.49 5.00 -13.12
CA LEU A 47 0.31 6.24 -12.38
C LEU A 47 1.29 6.33 -11.21
N THR A 48 1.47 5.24 -10.45
CA THR A 48 2.42 5.19 -9.33
C THR A 48 3.86 5.42 -9.81
N LEU A 49 4.27 4.81 -10.93
CA LEU A 49 5.59 4.97 -11.51
C LEU A 49 5.82 6.39 -12.06
N LEU A 50 4.86 6.93 -12.82
CA LEU A 50 4.92 8.27 -13.40
C LEU A 50 4.90 9.37 -12.34
N THR A 51 4.24 9.11 -11.21
CA THR A 51 4.05 10.09 -10.13
C THR A 51 5.23 10.17 -9.16
N ARG A 52 6.28 9.37 -9.36
CA ARG A 52 7.45 9.28 -8.47
C ARG A 52 8.10 10.62 -8.12
N ASP A 53 7.97 11.63 -8.97
CA ASP A 53 8.54 12.97 -8.77
C ASP A 53 7.67 13.90 -7.90
N ARG A 54 6.37 13.61 -7.77
CA ARG A 54 5.39 14.46 -7.06
C ARG A 54 4.80 13.76 -5.83
N GLY A 55 5.44 13.95 -4.68
CA GLY A 55 5.02 13.34 -3.40
C GLY A 55 3.55 13.59 -3.01
N ASN A 56 2.96 14.74 -3.38
CA ASN A 56 1.55 15.03 -3.11
C ASN A 56 0.59 14.15 -3.93
N VAL A 57 0.92 13.92 -5.20
CA VAL A 57 0.11 13.05 -6.07
C VAL A 57 0.30 11.59 -5.65
N GLN A 58 1.50 11.23 -5.17
CA GLN A 58 1.75 9.93 -4.53
C GLN A 58 0.86 9.74 -3.28
N ALA A 59 0.66 10.77 -2.46
CA ALA A 59 -0.28 10.73 -1.34
C ALA A 59 -1.73 10.47 -1.79
N GLY A 60 -2.17 11.15 -2.86
CA GLY A 60 -3.50 10.94 -3.44
C GLY A 60 -3.70 9.52 -3.97
N LEU A 61 -2.68 8.97 -4.64
CA LEU A 61 -2.68 7.58 -5.10
C LEU A 61 -2.75 6.57 -3.94
N PHE A 62 -2.09 6.87 -2.81
CA PHE A 62 -2.13 6.01 -1.62
C PHE A 62 -3.53 5.97 -1.02
N VAL A 63 -4.17 7.13 -0.84
CA VAL A 63 -5.55 7.21 -0.34
C VAL A 63 -6.51 6.51 -1.30
N THR A 64 -6.31 6.69 -2.61
CA THR A 64 -7.10 6.00 -3.62
C THR A 64 -6.94 4.48 -3.52
N ALA A 65 -5.71 3.98 -3.38
CA ALA A 65 -5.45 2.55 -3.21
C ALA A 65 -6.10 1.97 -1.94
N LEU A 66 -6.06 2.69 -0.81
CA LEU A 66 -6.73 2.28 0.43
C LEU A 66 -8.25 2.27 0.29
N LEU A 67 -8.84 3.29 -0.34
CA LEU A 67 -10.28 3.33 -0.62
C LEU A 67 -10.69 2.15 -1.50
N LEU A 68 -9.88 1.81 -2.50
CA LEU A 68 -10.15 0.67 -3.35
C LEU A 68 -10.15 -0.64 -2.57
N VAL A 69 -9.11 -0.89 -1.77
CA VAL A 69 -9.05 -2.08 -0.91
C VAL A 69 -10.26 -2.15 0.03
N TYR A 70 -10.69 -0.99 0.56
CA TYR A 70 -11.90 -0.92 1.38
C TYR A 70 -13.18 -1.27 0.58
N PHE A 71 -13.30 -0.77 -0.65
CA PHE A 71 -14.44 -1.08 -1.51
C PHE A 71 -14.40 -2.50 -2.11
N SER A 72 -13.30 -3.26 -1.95
CA SER A 72 -13.21 -4.60 -2.55
C SER A 72 -14.27 -5.55 -2.00
N GLU A 73 -14.63 -5.40 -0.71
CA GLU A 73 -15.69 -6.18 -0.07
C GLU A 73 -17.08 -5.82 -0.62
N ALA A 74 -17.35 -4.53 -0.79
CA ALA A 74 -18.61 -4.06 -1.39
C ALA A 74 -18.74 -4.50 -2.87
N LEU A 75 -17.64 -4.46 -3.63
CA LEU A 75 -17.59 -4.97 -5.01
C LEU A 75 -17.80 -6.49 -5.06
N ASN A 76 -17.22 -7.23 -4.12
CA ASN A 76 -17.45 -8.66 -3.99
C ASN A 76 -18.94 -8.98 -3.78
N GLU A 77 -19.60 -8.24 -2.87
CA GLU A 77 -20.99 -8.48 -2.53
C GLU A 77 -21.94 -8.12 -3.70
N LEU A 78 -21.68 -7.00 -4.39
CA LEU A 78 -22.42 -6.62 -5.60
C LEU A 78 -22.27 -7.64 -6.72
N ALA A 79 -21.05 -8.15 -6.92
CA ALA A 79 -20.76 -9.16 -7.92
C ALA A 79 -21.32 -10.54 -7.53
N ALA A 80 -21.36 -10.87 -6.24
CA ALA A 80 -22.05 -12.06 -5.71
C ALA A 80 -23.57 -11.97 -5.87
N GLN A 81 -24.16 -10.77 -5.87
CA GLN A 81 -25.59 -10.57 -6.14
C GLN A 81 -25.91 -10.64 -7.64
N HIS A 82 -25.03 -10.15 -8.50
CA HIS A 82 -25.22 -10.09 -9.96
C HIS A 82 -24.40 -11.13 -10.74
N TRP A 83 -23.93 -12.19 -10.09
CA TRP A 83 -22.98 -13.16 -10.65
C TRP A 83 -23.41 -13.69 -12.03
N ARG A 84 -24.71 -13.96 -12.25
CA ARG A 84 -25.25 -14.45 -13.54
C ARG A 84 -25.04 -13.51 -14.73
N THR A 85 -24.87 -12.22 -14.48
CA THR A 85 -24.66 -11.20 -15.53
C THR A 85 -23.18 -10.90 -15.71
N PHE A 86 -22.35 -11.25 -14.72
CA PHE A 86 -20.98 -10.79 -14.60
C PHE A 86 -19.96 -11.89 -14.88
N SER A 87 -20.27 -13.14 -14.54
CA SER A 87 -19.38 -14.27 -14.77
C SER A 87 -20.14 -15.59 -15.00
N SER A 88 -19.62 -16.42 -15.89
CA SER A 88 -20.21 -17.73 -16.17
C SER A 88 -20.04 -18.73 -15.00
N HIS A 89 -19.10 -18.43 -14.09
CA HIS A 89 -18.80 -19.19 -12.87
C HIS A 89 -18.89 -18.31 -11.62
N GLN A 90 -19.24 -18.90 -10.47
CA GLN A 90 -19.39 -18.18 -9.20
C GLN A 90 -18.00 -17.96 -8.54
N TYR A 91 -17.26 -16.97 -9.02
CA TYR A 91 -15.97 -16.56 -8.44
C TYR A 91 -16.12 -15.75 -7.14
N PHE A 92 -17.32 -15.23 -6.89
CA PHE A 92 -17.65 -14.38 -5.74
C PHE A 92 -18.30 -15.23 -4.65
N ASP A 93 -17.55 -15.46 -3.58
CA ASP A 93 -18.00 -16.12 -2.36
C ASP A 93 -18.11 -15.10 -1.22
N SER A 94 -18.91 -15.40 -0.21
CA SER A 94 -19.11 -14.62 1.02
C SER A 94 -17.81 -14.26 1.75
N GLN A 95 -16.77 -15.09 1.61
CA GLN A 95 -15.42 -14.85 2.15
C GLN A 95 -14.61 -13.81 1.34
N GLY A 96 -14.99 -13.50 0.11
CA GLY A 96 -14.31 -12.52 -0.75
C GLY A 96 -12.82 -12.79 -1.00
N MET A 97 -12.31 -13.98 -0.70
CA MET A 97 -10.87 -14.27 -0.73
C MET A 97 -10.27 -14.10 -2.12
N PHE A 98 -10.95 -14.55 -3.18
CA PHE A 98 -10.42 -14.46 -4.54
C PHE A 98 -10.29 -13.01 -5.00
N ILE A 99 -11.39 -12.26 -4.96
CA ILE A 99 -11.39 -10.87 -5.41
C ILE A 99 -10.48 -10.02 -4.51
N SER A 100 -10.50 -10.25 -3.20
CA SER A 100 -9.63 -9.50 -2.27
C SER A 100 -8.16 -9.85 -2.49
N LEU A 101 -7.81 -11.09 -2.83
CA LEU A 101 -6.42 -11.44 -3.07
C LEU A 101 -5.92 -10.90 -4.42
N VAL A 102 -6.65 -11.13 -5.51
CA VAL A 102 -6.26 -10.68 -6.86
C VAL A 102 -6.25 -9.15 -6.94
N PHE A 103 -7.18 -8.50 -6.24
CA PHE A 103 -7.26 -7.06 -6.19
C PHE A 103 -6.27 -6.46 -5.19
N SER A 104 -6.31 -6.88 -3.93
CA SER A 104 -5.56 -6.24 -2.86
C SER A 104 -4.10 -6.63 -2.81
N ALA A 105 -3.67 -7.81 -3.28
CA ALA A 105 -2.24 -8.19 -3.25
C ALA A 105 -1.34 -7.23 -4.05
N PRO A 106 -1.62 -6.90 -5.33
CA PRO A 106 -0.82 -5.92 -6.07
C PRO A 106 -0.96 -4.49 -5.51
N LEU A 107 -2.15 -4.11 -5.02
CA LEU A 107 -2.37 -2.81 -4.36
C LEU A 107 -1.57 -2.69 -3.06
N LEU A 108 -1.54 -3.74 -2.23
CA LEU A 108 -0.76 -3.80 -0.99
C LEU A 108 0.73 -3.74 -1.27
N LEU A 109 1.22 -4.45 -2.29
CA LEU A 109 2.61 -4.37 -2.69
C LEU A 109 2.98 -2.93 -3.10
N ASN A 110 2.11 -2.27 -3.88
CA ASN A 110 2.29 -0.85 -4.22
C ASN A 110 2.31 0.04 -2.96
N CYS A 111 1.40 -0.19 -2.01
CA CYS A 111 1.38 0.53 -0.73
C CYS A 111 2.68 0.35 0.06
N ILE A 112 3.21 -0.87 0.15
CA ILE A 112 4.48 -1.15 0.85
C ILE A 112 5.63 -0.38 0.21
N ILE A 113 5.71 -0.37 -1.12
CA ILE A 113 6.75 0.37 -1.86
C ILE A 113 6.63 1.87 -1.60
N MET A 114 5.41 2.43 -1.65
CA MET A 114 5.16 3.85 -1.40
C MET A 114 5.52 4.25 0.03
N VAL A 115 5.12 3.45 1.02
CA VAL A 115 5.48 3.65 2.43
C VAL A 115 6.99 3.59 2.62
N GLY A 116 7.68 2.66 1.95
CA GLY A 116 9.15 2.58 1.97
C GLY A 116 9.81 3.86 1.43
N GLN A 117 9.33 4.38 0.29
CA GLN A 117 9.83 5.63 -0.28
C GLN A 117 9.55 6.84 0.62
N TRP A 118 8.38 6.90 1.26
CA TRP A 118 8.03 7.94 2.22
C TRP A 118 8.87 7.90 3.48
N MET A 119 9.12 6.70 4.01
CA MET A 119 9.96 6.52 5.19
C MET A 119 11.39 7.01 4.90
N TRP A 120 11.90 6.70 3.71
CA TRP A 120 13.19 7.23 3.25
C TRP A 120 13.17 8.76 3.10
N THR A 121 12.13 9.30 2.45
CA THR A 121 11.97 10.74 2.21
C THR A 121 11.87 11.51 3.52
N SER A 122 11.04 11.04 4.47
CA SER A 122 10.88 11.62 5.80
C SER A 122 12.19 11.63 6.58
N GLY A 123 12.95 10.51 6.53
CA GLY A 123 14.29 10.44 7.12
C GLY A 123 15.24 11.48 6.53
N THR A 124 15.31 11.60 5.20
CA THR A 124 16.16 12.60 4.54
C THR A 124 15.71 14.03 4.82
N LEU A 125 14.41 14.29 4.90
CA LEU A 125 13.86 15.60 5.20
C LEU A 125 14.19 16.00 6.64
N MET A 126 14.03 15.09 7.60
CA MET A 126 14.41 15.33 8.99
C MET A 126 15.90 15.60 9.13
N ILE A 127 16.76 14.84 8.44
CA ILE A 127 18.20 15.08 8.42
C ILE A 127 18.52 16.45 7.81
N ARG A 128 17.88 16.81 6.68
CA ARG A 128 18.06 18.12 6.03
C ARG A 128 17.61 19.27 6.92
N ILE A 129 16.46 19.14 7.60
CA ILE A 129 15.96 20.13 8.57
C ILE A 129 16.94 20.26 9.73
N LYS A 130 17.40 19.15 10.32
CA LYS A 130 18.40 19.16 11.40
C LYS A 130 19.71 19.82 10.97
N GLN A 131 20.21 19.52 9.77
CA GLN A 131 21.39 20.17 9.21
C GLN A 131 21.17 21.65 8.92
N ALA A 132 19.98 22.04 8.47
CA ALA A 132 19.63 23.44 8.23
C ALA A 132 19.56 24.22 9.55
N GLN A 133 18.91 23.66 10.57
CA GLN A 133 18.86 24.22 11.93
C GLN A 133 20.27 24.41 12.51
N LEU A 134 21.14 23.40 12.39
CA LEU A 134 22.52 23.49 12.89
C LEU A 134 23.33 24.57 12.15
N ARG A 135 23.18 24.67 10.82
CA ARG A 135 23.80 25.75 10.03
C ARG A 135 23.31 27.13 10.45
N GLN A 136 22.03 27.25 10.81
CA GLN A 136 21.44 28.51 11.25
C GLN A 136 21.96 28.92 12.63
N GLU A 137 22.10 27.95 13.54
CA GLU A 137 22.66 28.15 14.88
C GLU A 137 24.13 28.59 14.83
N ILE A 138 24.97 27.92 14.04
CA ILE A 138 26.39 28.31 13.84
C ILE A 138 26.50 29.74 13.27
N ARG A 139 25.63 30.08 12.29
CA ARG A 139 25.60 31.45 11.74
C ARG A 139 25.26 32.47 12.82
N ARG A 140 24.25 32.18 13.66
CA ARG A 140 23.80 33.07 14.75
C ARG A 140 24.92 33.32 15.77
N GLN A 141 25.63 32.26 16.17
CA GLN A 141 26.77 32.36 17.09
C GLN A 141 27.94 33.15 16.50
N ARG A 142 28.27 32.96 15.21
CA ARG A 142 29.31 33.75 14.53
C ARG A 142 28.97 35.23 14.50
N SER A 143 27.72 35.60 14.18
CA SER A 143 27.28 36.99 14.20
C SER A 143 27.38 37.59 15.62
N ALA A 144 26.96 36.87 16.65
CA ALA A 144 27.05 37.35 18.04
C ALA A 144 28.50 37.51 18.53
N ASN A 145 29.40 36.61 18.15
CA ASN A 145 30.82 36.73 18.51
C ASN A 145 31.52 37.90 17.77
N SER A 146 31.11 38.18 16.53
CA SER A 146 31.65 39.30 15.75
C SER A 146 31.21 40.68 16.24
N SER A 147 30.01 40.82 16.82
CA SER A 147 29.57 42.05 17.45
C SER A 147 30.32 42.29 18.76
N HIS A 148 30.52 41.26 19.57
CA HIS A 148 31.23 41.38 20.85
C HIS A 148 32.72 41.75 20.68
N SER A 149 33.38 41.26 19.62
CA SER A 149 34.77 41.63 19.30
C SER A 149 34.94 43.04 18.75
N LYS A 150 33.87 43.69 18.25
CA LYS A 150 33.93 45.09 17.80
C LYS A 150 33.76 46.06 18.96
N GLU A 151 32.87 45.74 19.89
CA GLU A 151 32.56 46.58 21.06
C GLU A 151 33.75 46.68 22.01
N GLY A 152 34.46 45.57 22.30
CA GLY A 152 35.68 45.60 23.13
C GLY A 152 36.93 46.21 22.48
N LYS A 153 36.80 46.84 21.31
CA LYS A 153 37.90 47.52 20.59
C LYS A 153 37.68 49.02 20.47
N GLU A 154 36.50 49.52 20.84
CA GLU A 154 36.12 50.93 20.86
C GLU A 154 36.23 51.57 22.27
N ASP A 155 36.55 50.75 23.29
CA ASP A 155 36.94 51.17 24.65
C ASP A 155 38.47 51.28 24.80
#